data_AF-A0A347SPV3-F1
#
_entry.id   AF-A0A347SPV3-F1
#
_cell.length_a   1.000
_cell.length_b   1.000
_cell.length_c   1.000
_cell.angle_alpha   90.00
_cell.angle_beta   90.00
_cell.angle_gamma   90.00
#
_symmetry.space_group_name_H-M   'P 1'
#
loop_
_entity.id
_entity.type
_entity.pdbx_description
1 polymer ?
#
loop_
_entity_poly.entity_id
_entity_poly.type
_entity_poly.pdbx_seq_one_letter_code
_entity_poly.pdbx_strand_id
1 'polypeptide(L)' 'MRLDKYLKISRLVKRRTLAKEIADKGRIDINGRTAKSSTDVQVGDQITIHYGDKTVAVEVLQVLENVKKDAAADLYKNLD' A
#
# COMPACT_ATOMS: atom_id res chain seq x y z
N MET A 1 -2.27 -7.59 7.63
CA MET A 1 -1.51 -8.15 6.49
C MET A 1 -0.32 -7.26 6.25
N ARG A 2 0.86 -7.81 5.94
CA ARG A 2 2.06 -7.01 5.63
C ARG A 2 1.83 -6.00 4.50
N LEU A 3 2.36 -4.78 4.66
CA LEU A 3 2.34 -3.68 3.70
C LEU A 3 2.82 -4.11 2.31
N ASP A 4 3.96 -4.79 2.21
CA ASP A 4 4.50 -5.24 0.94
C ASP A 4 3.54 -6.17 0.16
N LYS A 5 2.84 -7.05 0.88
CA LYS A 5 1.84 -7.98 0.34
C LYS A 5 0.59 -7.20 -0.06
N TYR A 6 0.12 -6.29 0.79
CA TYR A 6 -1.03 -5.44 0.50
C TYR A 6 -0.84 -4.66 -0.81
N LEU A 7 0.26 -3.91 -0.93
CA LEU A 7 0.56 -3.08 -2.10
C LEU A 7 0.66 -3.89 -3.41
N LYS A 8 1.10 -5.15 -3.34
CA LYS A 8 1.13 -6.06 -4.50
C LYS A 8 -0.27 -6.50 -4.90
N ILE A 9 -1.12 -6.82 -3.93
CA ILE A 9 -2.45 -7.40 -4.19
C ILE A 9 -3.41 -6.31 -4.66
N SER A 10 -3.35 -5.11 -4.08
CA SER A 10 -4.10 -3.92 -4.50
C SER A 10 -3.61 -3.30 -5.81
N ARG A 11 -2.52 -3.84 -6.39
CA ARG A 11 -1.91 -3.34 -7.64
C ARG A 11 -1.36 -1.91 -7.57
N LEU A 12 -1.27 -1.30 -6.38
CA LEU A 12 -0.57 -0.04 -6.16
C LEU A 12 0.91 -0.17 -6.53
N VAL A 13 1.51 -1.34 -6.29
CA VAL A 13 2.86 -1.68 -6.74
C VAL A 13 2.83 -2.98 -7.54
N LYS A 14 3.51 -2.99 -8.70
CA LYS A 14 3.51 -4.15 -9.62
C LYS A 14 4.16 -5.40 -9.03
N ARG A 15 5.18 -5.25 -8.18
CA ARG A 15 6.00 -6.35 -7.61
C ARG A 15 6.15 -6.17 -6.10
N ARG A 16 6.04 -7.28 -5.35
CA ARG A 16 6.24 -7.26 -3.90
C ARG A 16 7.66 -6.87 -3.49
N THR A 17 8.67 -7.29 -4.25
CA THR A 17 10.07 -6.90 -4.04
C THR A 17 10.28 -5.40 -4.20
N LEU A 18 9.62 -4.79 -5.20
CA LEU A 18 9.64 -3.35 -5.39
C LEU A 18 8.97 -2.61 -4.22
N ALA A 19 7.83 -3.11 -3.73
CA ALA A 19 7.17 -2.52 -2.56
C ALA A 19 8.08 -2.55 -1.32
N LYS A 20 8.82 -3.66 -1.15
CA LYS A 20 9.82 -3.79 -0.09
C LYS A 20 10.94 -2.75 -0.23
N GLU A 21 11.54 -2.63 -1.41
CA GLU A 21 12.61 -1.65 -1.68
C GLU A 21 12.18 -0.21 -1.45
N ILE A 22 10.93 0.15 -1.81
CA ILE A 22 10.37 1.49 -1.60
C ILE A 22 10.16 1.76 -0.10
N ALA A 23 9.60 0.80 0.64
CA ALA A 23 9.39 0.91 2.08
C ALA A 23 10.72 1.00 2.84
N ASP A 24 11.71 0.18 2.46
CA ASP A 24 13.04 0.17 3.08
C ASP A 24 13.81 1.48 2.81
N LYS A 25 13.45 2.23 1.75
CA LYS A 25 13.93 3.60 1.47
C LYS A 25 13.15 4.69 2.21
N GLY A 26 12.20 4.33 3.07
CA GLY A 26 11.39 5.28 3.84
C GLY A 26 10.40 6.09 2.99
N ARG A 27 9.96 5.56 1.85
CA ARG A 27 9.05 6.27 0.92
C ARG A 27 7.59 5.84 1.03
N ILE A 28 7.22 5.11 2.07
CA ILE A 28 5.84 4.75 2.35
C ILE A 28 5.51 5.11 3.79
N ASP A 29 4.43 5.85 3.98
CA ASP A 29 3.90 6.20 5.28
C ASP A 29 2.55 5.52 5.49
N ILE A 30 2.28 5.12 6.73
CA ILE A 30 0.96 4.70 7.20
C ILE A 30 0.55 5.66 8.32
N ASN A 31 -0.60 6.32 8.16
CA ASN A 31 -1.14 7.29 9.11
C ASN A 31 -0.09 8.38 9.48
N GLY A 32 0.65 8.85 8.47
CA GLY A 32 1.68 9.88 8.62
C GLY A 32 3.00 9.41 9.24
N ARG A 33 3.20 8.11 9.43
CA ARG A 33 4.45 7.54 9.97
C ARG A 33 5.10 6.60 8.97
N THR A 34 6.41 6.76 8.77
CA THR A 34 7.17 5.89 7.87
C THR A 34 7.06 4.43 8.26
N ALA A 35 6.60 3.60 7.32
CA ALA A 35 6.30 2.21 7.52
C ALA A 35 7.35 1.30 6.87
N LYS A 36 7.68 0.21 7.55
CA LYS A 36 8.53 -0.84 6.99
C LYS A 36 7.67 -1.78 6.14
N SER A 37 8.32 -2.51 5.24
CA SER A 37 7.67 -3.55 4.43
C SER A 37 6.90 -4.60 5.23
N SER A 38 7.32 -4.84 6.48
CA SER A 38 6.68 -5.74 7.44
C SER A 38 5.53 -5.16 8.24
N THR A 39 5.29 -3.85 8.17
CA THR A 39 4.21 -3.20 8.93
C THR A 39 2.86 -3.82 8.56
N ASP A 40 2.02 -4.09 9.54
CA ASP A 40 0.68 -4.57 9.30
C ASP A 40 -0.25 -3.45 8.85
N VAL A 41 -1.00 -3.73 7.80
CA VAL A 41 -2.06 -2.88 7.26
C VAL A 41 -3.41 -3.34 7.78
N GLN A 42 -4.22 -2.38 8.19
CA GLN A 42 -5.58 -2.53 8.70
C GLN A 42 -6.57 -1.69 7.87
N VAL A 43 -7.86 -2.03 7.97
CA VAL A 43 -8.93 -1.23 7.36
C VAL A 43 -8.99 0.13 8.05
N GLY A 44 -9.14 1.20 7.26
CA GLY A 44 -9.10 2.58 7.70
C GLY A 44 -7.71 3.21 7.70
N ASP A 45 -6.64 2.43 7.51
CA ASP A 45 -5.29 2.99 7.38
C ASP A 45 -5.19 3.89 6.15
N GLN A 46 -4.50 5.02 6.32
CA GLN A 46 -4.11 5.89 5.22
C GLN A 46 -2.67 5.58 4.82
N ILE A 47 -2.48 5.13 3.59
CA ILE A 47 -1.18 4.79 3.03
C ILE A 47 -0.77 5.88 2.04
N THR A 48 0.40 6.46 2.26
CA THR A 48 1.00 7.44 1.36
C THR A 48 2.26 6.85 0.75
N ILE A 49 2.37 6.88 -0.58
CA ILE A 49 3.51 6.36 -1.34
C ILE A 49 4.15 7.49 -2.13
N HIS A 50 5.45 7.69 -1.95
CA HIS A 50 6.23 8.73 -2.61
C HIS A 50 6.99 8.17 -3.82
N TYR A 51 6.47 8.41 -5.02
CA TYR A 51 7.05 8.01 -6.32
C TYR A 51 7.83 9.15 -6.96
N GLY A 52 9.04 9.43 -6.47
CA GLY A 52 9.81 10.56 -6.97
C GLY A 52 9.03 11.85 -6.73
N ASP A 53 8.60 12.51 -7.81
CA ASP A 53 7.85 13.78 -7.75
C ASP A 53 6.33 13.60 -7.55
N LYS A 54 5.83 12.36 -7.60
CA LYS A 54 4.41 12.05 -7.43
C LYS A 54 4.15 11.42 -6.07
N THR A 55 3.09 11.86 -5.41
CA THR A 55 2.59 11.21 -4.20
C THR A 55 1.25 10.56 -4.50
N VAL A 56 1.07 9.33 -4.03
CA VAL A 56 -0.21 8.59 -4.09
C VAL A 56 -0.66 8.36 -2.66
N ALA A 57 -1.80 8.91 -2.29
CA ALA A 57 -2.42 8.68 -0.99
C ALA A 57 -3.71 7.87 -1.17
N VAL A 58 -3.89 6.86 -0.33
CA VAL A 58 -5.06 5.97 -0.37
C VAL A 58 -5.54 5.64 1.03
N GLU A 59 -6.82 5.37 1.19
CA GLU A 59 -7.39 4.79 2.40
C GLU A 59 -7.76 3.33 2.14
N VAL A 60 -7.38 2.45 3.07
CA VAL A 60 -7.65 1.02 3.00
C VAL A 60 -9.11 0.76 3.36
N LEU A 61 -9.86 0.18 2.43
CA LEU A 61 -11.26 -0.21 2.65
C LEU A 61 -11.38 -1.68 3.06
N GLN A 62 -10.50 -2.54 2.55
CA GLN A 62 -10.54 -3.98 2.82
C GLN A 62 -9.14 -4.59 2.86
N VAL A 63 -8.96 -5.61 3.70
CA VAL A 63 -7.71 -6.39 3.78
C VAL A 63 -8.04 -7.86 3.53
N LEU A 64 -7.72 -8.34 2.34
CA LEU A 64 -7.99 -9.71 1.90
C LEU A 64 -6.69 -10.45 1.57
N GLU A 65 -6.64 -11.74 1.91
CA GLU A 65 -5.48 -12.62 1.67
C GLU A 65 -5.23 -12.89 0.18
N ASN A 66 -6.30 -13.04 -0.59
CA ASN A 66 -6.31 -13.34 -2.02
C ASN A 66 -7.39 -12.51 -2.72
N VAL A 67 -7.03 -11.84 -3.81
CA VAL A 67 -7.95 -10.96 -4.55
C VAL A 67 -7.76 -11.20 -6.05
N LYS A 68 -8.87 -11.38 -6.77
CA LYS A 68 -8.86 -11.45 -8.24
C LYS A 68 -8.48 -10.09 -8.81
N LYS A 69 -7.93 -10.06 -10.03
CA LYS A 69 -7.46 -8.81 -10.65
C LYS A 69 -8.53 -7.72 -10.65
N ASP A 70 -9.77 -8.08 -10.96
CA ASP A 70 -10.84 -7.12 -11.22
C ASP A 70 -11.40 -6.50 -9.93
N ALA A 71 -11.19 -7.14 -8.78
CA ALA A 71 -11.62 -6.67 -7.46
C ALA A 71 -10.52 -5.91 -6.70
N ALA A 72 -9.32 -5.74 -7.29
CA ALA A 72 -8.21 -5.10 -6.60
C ALA A 72 -8.45 -3.61 -6.32
N ALA A 73 -9.24 -2.95 -7.17
CA ALA A 73 -9.62 -1.55 -7.00
C ALA A 73 -10.54 -1.34 -5.79
N ASP A 74 -11.29 -2.36 -5.37
CA ASP A 74 -12.24 -2.26 -4.25
C ASP A 74 -11.54 -2.30 -2.88
N LEU A 75 -10.23 -2.57 -2.84
CA LEU A 75 -9.48 -2.66 -1.59
C LEU A 75 -9.17 -1.30 -0.99
N TYR A 76 -9.18 -0.23 -1.78
CA TYR A 76 -8.83 1.11 -1.33
C TYR A 76 -9.61 2.18 -2.09
N LYS A 77 -9.65 3.38 -1.54
CA LYS A 77 -10.04 4.60 -2.26
C LYS A 77 -8.86 5.55 -2.34
N ASN A 78 -8.73 6.27 -3.44
CA ASN A 78 -7.75 7.36 -3.55
C ASN A 78 -8.17 8.52 -2.65
N LEU A 79 -7.18 9.13 -2.00
CA LEU A 79 -7.31 10.40 -1.30
C LEU A 79 -6.61 11.42 -2.20
N ASP A 80 -7.39 12.15 -2.99
CA ASP A 80 -6.86 13.24 -3.83
C ASP A 80 -6.32 14.40 -2.97
#